data_AF-A0A7U9MWA1-F1
#
_entry.id   AF-A0A7U9MWA1-F1
#
_cell.length_a   1.000
_cell.length_b   1.000
_cell.length_c   1.000
_cell.angle_alpha   90.00
_cell.angle_beta   90.00
_cell.angle_gamma   90.00
#
_symmetry.space_group_name_H-M   'P 1'
#
loop_
_entity.id
_entity.type
_entity.pdbx_description
1 polymer ?
#
loop_
_entity_poly.entity_id
_entity_poly.type
_entity_poly.pdbx_seq_one_letter_code
_entity_poly.pdbx_strand_id
1 'polypeptide(L)'
;MKKILEWTALSAALLALAGCTGKEAEEPRWEESLYRTVVYNSGEDESDAKYLEIAQRSQKLLSVLEEKAGAFVMDAYNYQSVDDEGTPLYTMNNPEVPIEIAPAGMSVQVSREYFKWNPIETANGSDLAEQIVQDDLTLNLLVPEQYRDMEQEILAAWREYFYFEKVEAENDYNEMAGEKEQLDIAEDQLAVNIIYVKDGQRYFTYRSDCASADGNWITDPLVQIYTGNIHCNYAHSFLTQWTYIPSEAGSSENAYKEIAPYILECGAQESLKELRPLRNK
;
A
#
# COMPACT_ATOMS: atom_id res chain seq x y z
N MET A 1 -43.83 -12.44 75.45
CA MET A 1 -44.18 -11.17 74.77
C MET A 1 -43.00 -10.21 74.81
N LYS A 2 -42.17 -10.19 73.77
CA LYS A 2 -41.23 -9.12 73.45
C LYS A 2 -40.88 -9.23 71.96
N LYS A 3 -40.78 -8.06 71.33
CA LYS A 3 -40.94 -7.77 69.91
C LYS A 3 -39.68 -8.10 69.07
N ILE A 4 -39.95 -8.55 67.84
CA ILE A 4 -39.45 -8.10 66.53
C ILE A 4 -37.93 -7.86 66.38
N LEU A 5 -37.29 -8.63 65.48
CA LEU A 5 -36.38 -8.06 64.48
C LEU A 5 -36.39 -8.93 63.21
N GLU A 6 -36.79 -8.30 62.11
CA GLU A 6 -36.91 -8.85 60.76
C GLU A 6 -35.53 -9.13 60.16
N TRP A 7 -35.37 -10.28 59.51
CA TRP A 7 -34.24 -10.58 58.65
C TRP A 7 -34.64 -10.28 57.21
N THR A 8 -34.18 -9.15 56.66
CA THR A 8 -34.18 -8.91 55.22
C THR A 8 -32.80 -9.31 54.68
N ALA A 9 -32.77 -10.43 53.97
CA ALA A 9 -31.62 -10.82 53.15
C ALA A 9 -31.57 -9.88 51.94
N LEU A 10 -30.53 -9.04 51.87
CA LEU A 10 -30.17 -8.33 50.64
C LEU A 10 -28.99 -9.08 50.00
N SER A 11 -29.30 -9.90 48.99
CA SER A 11 -28.31 -10.52 48.12
C SER A 11 -27.62 -9.43 47.30
N ALA A 12 -26.39 -9.10 47.64
CA ALA A 12 -25.51 -8.33 46.78
C ALA A 12 -25.04 -9.24 45.63
N ALA A 13 -25.63 -9.06 44.45
CA ALA A 13 -25.14 -9.65 43.22
C ALA A 13 -23.83 -8.93 42.83
N LEU A 14 -22.71 -9.60 43.06
CA LEU A 14 -21.42 -9.27 42.45
C LEU A 14 -21.50 -9.62 40.96
N LEU A 15 -21.80 -8.62 40.13
CA LEU A 15 -21.51 -8.66 38.69
C LEU A 15 -20.00 -8.51 38.51
N ALA A 16 -19.31 -9.63 38.42
CA ALA A 16 -17.96 -9.68 37.88
C ALA A 16 -18.06 -9.41 36.36
N LEU A 17 -17.91 -8.14 35.97
CA LEU A 17 -17.60 -7.80 34.59
C LEU A 17 -16.16 -8.24 34.35
N ALA A 18 -16.02 -9.42 33.74
CA ALA A 18 -14.78 -9.83 33.11
C ALA A 18 -14.45 -8.79 32.03
N GLY A 19 -13.37 -8.05 32.24
CA GLY A 19 -12.82 -7.13 31.26
C GLY A 19 -12.37 -7.89 30.03
N CYS A 20 -13.27 -8.02 29.05
CA CYS A 20 -12.86 -8.13 27.66
C CYS A 20 -12.48 -6.71 27.22
N THR A 21 -11.22 -6.35 27.43
CA THR A 21 -10.61 -5.25 26.68
C THR A 21 -10.48 -5.72 25.23
N GLY A 22 -11.59 -5.64 24.49
CA GLY A 22 -11.47 -5.44 23.05
C GLY A 22 -10.70 -4.14 22.89
N LYS A 23 -9.58 -4.16 22.17
CA LYS A 23 -9.02 -2.94 21.59
C LYS A 23 -10.18 -2.30 20.84
N GLU A 24 -10.71 -1.20 21.36
CA GLU A 24 -11.52 -0.31 20.55
C GLU A 24 -10.70 -0.03 19.30
N ALA A 25 -11.31 -0.24 18.13
CA ALA A 25 -10.67 0.12 16.87
C ALA A 25 -10.29 1.61 16.98
N GLU A 26 -8.98 1.90 16.97
CA GLU A 26 -8.51 3.28 16.91
C GLU A 26 -9.27 3.97 15.77
N GLU A 27 -9.83 5.16 16.07
CA GLU A 27 -10.47 5.97 15.04
C GLU A 27 -9.52 6.10 13.84
N PRO A 28 -10.05 6.04 12.60
CA PRO A 28 -9.18 5.97 11.43
C PRO A 28 -8.24 7.19 11.41
N ARG A 29 -6.92 6.92 11.30
CA ARG A 29 -5.83 7.90 11.29
C ARG A 29 -5.84 8.73 10.01
N TRP A 30 -6.89 9.51 9.83
CA TRP A 30 -6.94 10.58 8.84
C TRP A 30 -6.20 11.78 9.41
N GLU A 31 -4.87 11.70 9.47
CA GLU A 31 -4.07 12.78 10.04
C GLU A 31 -4.24 14.03 9.17
N GLU A 32 -4.57 15.18 9.80
CA GLU A 32 -4.75 16.48 9.14
C GLU A 32 -3.50 16.94 8.35
N SER A 33 -2.40 16.21 8.52
CA SER A 33 -1.08 16.43 7.94
C SER A 33 -0.79 15.60 6.68
N LEU A 34 -1.76 14.85 6.12
CA LEU A 34 -1.55 14.08 4.89
C LEU A 34 -2.17 14.75 3.66
N TYR A 35 -1.39 14.80 2.59
CA TYR A 35 -1.80 15.29 1.29
C TYR A 35 -1.65 14.23 0.22
N ARG A 36 -2.53 14.24 -0.78
CA ARG A 36 -2.40 13.46 -2.02
C ARG A 36 -1.87 14.33 -3.13
N THR A 37 -1.11 13.72 -4.02
CA THR A 37 -0.66 14.31 -5.29
C THR A 37 -1.82 14.53 -6.26
N VAL A 38 -1.69 15.54 -7.12
CA VAL A 38 -2.57 15.72 -8.28
C VAL A 38 -1.69 15.85 -9.53
N VAL A 39 -1.77 14.85 -10.39
CA VAL A 39 -1.04 14.79 -11.65
C VAL A 39 -1.90 15.37 -12.77
N TYR A 40 -1.32 16.30 -13.55
CA TYR A 40 -2.03 17.07 -14.59
C TYR A 40 -1.64 16.67 -16.01
N ASN A 41 -0.44 16.12 -16.20
CA ASN A 41 0.01 15.64 -17.49
C ASN A 41 0.67 14.27 -17.31
N SER A 42 0.03 13.26 -17.88
CA SER A 42 0.56 11.89 -17.98
C SER A 42 1.32 11.65 -19.28
N GLY A 43 1.17 12.52 -20.30
CA GLY A 43 1.73 12.32 -21.63
C GLY A 43 0.98 11.30 -22.49
N GLU A 44 -0.06 10.65 -21.95
CA GLU A 44 -0.84 9.60 -22.63
C GLU A 44 -1.49 10.11 -23.93
N ASP A 45 -1.94 11.37 -23.95
CA ASP A 45 -2.54 11.98 -25.13
C ASP A 45 -1.51 12.53 -26.14
N GLU A 46 -0.21 12.50 -25.82
CA GLU A 46 0.86 13.07 -26.65
C GLU A 46 1.54 12.00 -27.53
N SER A 47 2.11 10.95 -26.93
CA SER A 47 2.70 9.77 -27.60
C SER A 47 3.25 8.79 -26.57
N ASP A 48 3.47 7.53 -26.95
CA ASP A 48 4.08 6.51 -26.08
C ASP A 48 5.47 6.92 -25.56
N ALA A 49 6.31 7.49 -26.43
CA ALA A 49 7.63 8.01 -26.03
C ALA A 49 7.52 9.16 -25.00
N LYS A 50 6.49 10.01 -25.12
CA LYS A 50 6.28 11.11 -24.18
C LYS A 50 5.75 10.61 -22.83
N TYR A 51 4.85 9.64 -22.86
CA TYR A 51 4.40 8.94 -21.68
C TYR A 51 5.59 8.31 -20.93
N LEU A 52 6.46 7.58 -21.64
CA LEU A 52 7.63 6.93 -21.06
C LEU A 52 8.60 7.95 -20.41
N GLU A 53 8.86 9.07 -21.09
CA GLU A 53 9.67 10.18 -20.53
C GLU A 53 9.07 10.70 -19.21
N ILE A 54 7.75 10.86 -19.13
CA ILE A 54 7.05 11.34 -17.93
C ILE A 54 7.02 10.27 -16.83
N ALA A 55 6.84 9.00 -17.19
CA ALA A 55 6.84 7.88 -16.25
C ALA A 55 8.22 7.68 -15.61
N GLN A 56 9.31 7.80 -16.37
CA GLN A 56 10.68 7.77 -15.85
C GLN A 56 10.94 8.91 -14.85
N ARG A 57 10.46 10.13 -15.14
CA ARG A 57 10.53 11.26 -14.20
C ARG A 57 9.70 11.01 -12.94
N SER A 58 8.57 10.33 -13.08
CA SER A 58 7.69 9.96 -11.97
C SER A 58 8.37 8.97 -11.04
N GLN A 59 9.04 7.95 -11.59
CA GLN A 59 9.84 7.00 -10.82
C GLN A 59 10.96 7.70 -10.04
N LYS A 60 11.72 8.58 -10.70
CA LYS A 60 12.75 9.39 -10.03
C LYS A 60 12.15 10.25 -8.92
N LEU A 61 11.05 10.94 -9.20
CA LEU A 61 10.40 11.83 -8.23
C LEU A 61 9.90 11.06 -7.01
N LEU A 62 9.23 9.92 -7.21
CA LEU A 62 8.70 9.11 -6.11
C LEU A 62 9.82 8.67 -5.17
N SER A 63 10.95 8.20 -5.70
CA SER A 63 12.12 7.84 -4.89
C SER A 63 12.67 9.02 -4.08
N VAL A 64 12.78 10.21 -4.69
CA VAL A 64 13.26 11.42 -4.00
C VAL A 64 12.26 11.89 -2.93
N LEU A 65 10.95 11.80 -3.19
CA LEU A 65 9.92 12.16 -2.22
C LEU A 65 9.88 11.19 -1.04
N GLU A 66 10.03 9.89 -1.28
CA GLU A 66 10.15 8.89 -0.22
C GLU A 66 11.33 9.22 0.69
N GLU A 67 12.51 9.43 0.12
CA GLU A 67 13.75 9.69 0.86
C GLU A 67 13.75 11.03 1.60
N LYS A 68 13.34 12.12 0.93
CA LYS A 68 13.56 13.49 1.43
C LYS A 68 12.32 14.12 2.06
N ALA A 69 11.13 13.60 1.80
CA ALA A 69 9.87 14.14 2.31
C ALA A 69 9.05 13.12 3.12
N GLY A 70 9.52 11.87 3.26
CA GLY A 70 8.77 10.82 3.96
C GLY A 70 7.48 10.45 3.24
N ALA A 71 7.40 10.72 1.93
CA ALA A 71 6.26 10.31 1.13
C ALA A 71 6.13 8.79 1.12
N PHE A 72 4.90 8.28 1.07
CA PHE A 72 4.67 6.85 1.04
C PHE A 72 3.59 6.45 0.03
N VAL A 73 3.69 5.21 -0.43
CA VAL A 73 2.71 4.57 -1.31
C VAL A 73 1.85 3.62 -0.48
N MET A 74 0.54 3.69 -0.69
CA MET A 74 -0.41 2.65 -0.32
C MET A 74 -1.36 2.45 -1.50
N ASP A 75 -1.02 1.49 -2.35
CA ASP A 75 -1.86 1.02 -3.45
C ASP A 75 -2.73 -0.14 -2.95
N ALA A 76 -4.02 0.14 -2.86
CA ALA A 76 -5.05 -0.80 -2.47
C ALA A 76 -6.06 -1.04 -3.60
N TYR A 77 -5.62 -0.98 -4.87
CA TYR A 77 -6.47 -1.11 -6.04
C TYR A 77 -7.36 -2.36 -6.02
N ASN A 78 -6.81 -3.51 -5.61
CA ASN A 78 -7.58 -4.76 -5.47
C ASN A 78 -8.73 -4.66 -4.47
N TYR A 79 -8.67 -3.71 -3.54
CA TYR A 79 -9.72 -3.43 -2.56
C TYR A 79 -10.64 -2.27 -2.96
N GLN A 80 -10.49 -1.72 -4.17
CA GLN A 80 -11.39 -0.70 -4.68
C GLN A 80 -12.81 -1.27 -4.81
N SER A 81 -13.80 -0.52 -4.34
CA SER A 81 -15.21 -0.89 -4.38
C SER A 81 -15.72 -0.85 -5.82
N VAL A 82 -16.30 -1.95 -6.30
CA VAL A 82 -16.90 -2.03 -7.65
C VAL A 82 -18.41 -1.72 -7.66
N ASP A 83 -19.01 -1.58 -6.49
CA ASP A 83 -20.40 -1.25 -6.28
C ASP A 83 -20.59 -0.35 -5.04
N ASP A 84 -21.85 0.07 -4.81
CA ASP A 84 -22.22 0.90 -3.66
C ASP A 84 -22.21 0.13 -2.32
N GLU A 85 -22.10 -1.21 -2.36
CA GLU A 85 -22.06 -2.07 -1.16
C GLU A 85 -20.63 -2.20 -0.61
N GLY A 86 -19.63 -1.79 -1.38
CA GLY A 86 -18.22 -1.85 -0.99
C GLY A 86 -17.56 -3.18 -1.36
N THR A 87 -18.10 -3.91 -2.33
CA THR A 87 -17.53 -5.17 -2.82
C THR A 87 -16.12 -4.92 -3.41
N PRO A 88 -15.07 -5.57 -2.88
CA PRO A 88 -13.71 -5.39 -3.38
C PRO A 88 -13.52 -5.89 -4.82
N LEU A 89 -12.74 -5.16 -5.62
CA LEU A 89 -12.40 -5.51 -7.00
C LEU A 89 -11.83 -6.93 -7.15
N TYR A 90 -11.01 -7.39 -6.21
CA TYR A 90 -10.42 -8.73 -6.29
C TYR A 90 -11.47 -9.85 -6.37
N THR A 91 -12.69 -9.63 -5.85
CA THR A 91 -13.77 -10.63 -5.92
C THR A 91 -14.27 -10.87 -7.35
N MET A 92 -13.97 -9.95 -8.27
CA MET A 92 -14.28 -10.06 -9.69
C MET A 92 -13.18 -10.77 -10.48
N ASN A 93 -12.01 -10.99 -9.87
CA ASN A 93 -10.87 -11.65 -10.48
C ASN A 93 -10.98 -13.17 -10.33
N ASN A 94 -10.33 -13.90 -11.24
CA ASN A 94 -10.37 -15.36 -11.27
C ASN A 94 -8.94 -15.91 -11.41
N PRO A 95 -8.09 -15.73 -10.38
CA PRO A 95 -6.68 -16.11 -10.43
C PRO A 95 -6.50 -17.63 -10.49
N GLU A 96 -5.32 -18.06 -10.94
CA GLU A 96 -4.95 -19.49 -11.01
C GLU A 96 -4.64 -20.11 -9.64
N VAL A 97 -4.22 -19.28 -8.68
CA VAL A 97 -4.00 -19.65 -7.27
C VAL A 97 -5.15 -19.11 -6.40
N PRO A 98 -5.34 -19.61 -5.16
CA PRO A 98 -6.38 -19.09 -4.27
C PRO A 98 -6.33 -17.57 -4.11
N ILE A 99 -7.50 -16.94 -4.02
CA ILE A 99 -7.65 -15.48 -4.05
C ILE A 99 -6.89 -14.80 -2.90
N GLU A 100 -6.73 -15.49 -1.78
CA GLU A 100 -6.01 -15.04 -0.60
C GLU A 100 -4.52 -14.79 -0.86
N ILE A 101 -3.93 -15.52 -1.81
CA ILE A 101 -2.50 -15.49 -2.09
C ILE A 101 -2.14 -14.94 -3.48
N ALA A 102 -3.16 -14.66 -4.31
CA ALA A 102 -2.95 -14.20 -5.68
C ALA A 102 -2.49 -12.73 -5.73
N PRO A 103 -1.59 -12.36 -6.66
CA PRO A 103 -1.24 -10.96 -6.92
C PRO A 103 -2.45 -10.09 -7.30
N ALA A 104 -3.39 -10.61 -8.10
CA ALA A 104 -4.67 -9.95 -8.41
C ALA A 104 -5.77 -10.24 -7.37
N GLY A 105 -5.39 -10.73 -6.19
CA GLY A 105 -6.29 -11.19 -5.14
C GLY A 105 -6.30 -10.26 -3.93
N MET A 106 -6.27 -10.85 -2.74
CA MET A 106 -6.20 -10.16 -1.45
C MET A 106 -4.80 -9.61 -1.19
N SER A 107 -4.36 -8.69 -2.04
CA SER A 107 -3.04 -8.09 -1.97
C SER A 107 -3.08 -6.57 -2.04
N VAL A 108 -2.04 -5.94 -1.50
CA VAL A 108 -1.77 -4.51 -1.62
C VAL A 108 -0.29 -4.29 -1.92
N GLN A 109 0.04 -3.10 -2.41
CA GLN A 109 1.42 -2.70 -2.65
C GLN A 109 1.71 -1.41 -1.88
N VAL A 110 2.80 -1.40 -1.12
CA VAL A 110 3.17 -0.26 -0.27
C VAL A 110 4.64 0.07 -0.41
N SER A 111 5.04 1.33 -0.18
CA SER A 111 6.45 1.67 -0.02
C SER A 111 6.90 1.51 1.43
N ARG A 112 8.21 1.52 1.68
CA ARG A 112 8.77 1.31 3.04
C ARG A 112 8.28 2.33 4.05
N GLU A 113 8.15 3.59 3.62
CA GLU A 113 7.72 4.70 4.47
C GLU A 113 6.30 4.51 5.03
N TYR A 114 5.46 3.71 4.38
CA TYR A 114 4.12 3.37 4.87
C TYR A 114 4.14 2.82 6.31
N PHE A 115 5.13 1.99 6.62
CA PHE A 115 5.23 1.31 7.92
C PHE A 115 5.62 2.24 9.07
N LYS A 116 6.08 3.46 8.80
CA LYS A 116 6.26 4.49 9.85
C LYS A 116 4.92 4.98 10.40
N TRP A 117 3.87 4.91 9.59
CA TRP A 117 2.51 5.33 9.92
C TRP A 117 1.65 4.16 10.36
N ASN A 118 1.89 2.99 9.75
CA ASN A 118 1.14 1.76 9.95
C ASN A 118 2.10 0.61 10.30
N PRO A 119 2.66 0.60 11.52
CA PRO A 119 3.64 -0.39 11.93
C PRO A 119 3.01 -1.79 12.00
N ILE A 120 3.78 -2.79 11.59
CA ILE A 120 3.42 -4.21 11.68
C ILE A 120 4.45 -4.98 12.49
N GLU A 121 4.11 -6.20 12.89
CA GLU A 121 5.00 -7.12 13.59
C GLU A 121 5.34 -8.30 12.69
N THR A 122 6.65 -8.50 12.48
CA THR A 122 7.17 -9.68 11.80
C THR A 122 6.99 -10.92 12.70
N ALA A 123 6.82 -12.09 12.09
CA ALA A 123 6.58 -13.34 12.80
C ALA A 123 7.72 -13.69 13.77
N ASN A 124 8.96 -13.40 13.38
CA ASN A 124 10.15 -13.64 14.18
C ASN A 124 10.47 -12.52 15.19
N GLY A 125 9.71 -11.42 15.18
CA GLY A 125 9.89 -10.27 16.07
C GLY A 125 11.10 -9.38 15.75
N SER A 126 11.80 -9.60 14.64
CA SER A 126 12.88 -8.72 14.18
C SER A 126 12.33 -7.50 13.43
N ASP A 127 13.17 -6.47 13.27
CA ASP A 127 12.76 -5.27 12.55
C ASP A 127 12.43 -5.62 11.09
N LEU A 128 11.31 -5.09 10.59
CA LEU A 128 10.93 -5.23 9.19
C LEU A 128 12.00 -4.60 8.29
N ALA A 129 12.52 -3.43 8.65
CA ALA A 129 13.46 -2.69 7.83
C ALA A 129 14.76 -3.47 7.56
N GLU A 130 15.19 -4.33 8.50
CA GLU A 130 16.37 -5.18 8.39
C GLU A 130 16.16 -6.40 7.47
N GLN A 131 14.91 -6.77 7.19
CA GLN A 131 14.56 -7.94 6.37
C GLN A 131 14.26 -7.58 4.91
N ILE A 132 14.06 -6.30 4.60
CA ILE A 132 13.80 -5.84 3.22
C ILE A 132 15.10 -5.88 2.42
N VAL A 133 15.10 -6.64 1.33
CA VAL A 133 16.22 -6.72 0.39
C VAL A 133 16.15 -5.57 -0.61
N GLN A 134 17.21 -4.76 -0.68
CA GLN A 134 17.37 -3.67 -1.65
C GLN A 134 18.15 -4.16 -2.88
N ASP A 135 17.51 -5.01 -3.68
CA ASP A 135 18.09 -5.61 -4.87
C ASP A 135 17.10 -5.51 -6.05
N ASP A 136 17.62 -5.13 -7.22
CA ASP A 136 16.80 -4.85 -8.40
C ASP A 136 16.09 -6.10 -8.95
N LEU A 137 16.60 -7.31 -8.64
CA LEU A 137 16.04 -8.58 -9.05
C LEU A 137 15.29 -9.30 -7.92
N THR A 138 14.94 -8.59 -6.84
CA THR A 138 14.24 -9.16 -5.69
C THR A 138 12.96 -8.42 -5.33
N LEU A 139 11.81 -9.10 -5.43
CA LEU A 139 10.53 -8.62 -4.88
C LEU A 139 10.47 -8.95 -3.38
N ASN A 140 10.07 -7.99 -2.56
CA ASN A 140 9.84 -8.20 -1.13
C ASN A 140 8.34 -8.37 -0.86
N LEU A 141 7.97 -9.46 -0.18
CA LEU A 141 6.57 -9.83 0.03
C LEU A 141 6.31 -10.13 1.50
N LEU A 142 5.38 -9.41 2.13
CA LEU A 142 4.88 -9.76 3.45
C LEU A 142 3.79 -10.82 3.33
N VAL A 143 3.92 -11.88 4.11
CA VAL A 143 2.99 -13.01 4.11
C VAL A 143 2.52 -13.29 5.54
N PRO A 144 1.21 -13.17 5.84
CA PRO A 144 0.64 -13.64 7.10
C PRO A 144 1.01 -15.12 7.39
N GLU A 145 1.32 -15.44 8.65
CA GLU A 145 1.75 -16.80 9.04
C GLU A 145 0.76 -17.90 8.65
N GLN A 146 -0.55 -17.60 8.65
CA GLN A 146 -1.60 -18.54 8.25
C GLN A 146 -1.45 -19.05 6.81
N TYR A 147 -0.73 -18.35 5.93
CA TYR A 147 -0.48 -18.75 4.55
C TYR A 147 0.86 -19.47 4.33
N ARG A 148 1.61 -19.75 5.40
CA ARG A 148 2.93 -20.42 5.32
C ARG A 148 2.89 -21.78 4.62
N ASP A 149 1.80 -22.53 4.75
CA ASP A 149 1.64 -23.83 4.09
C ASP A 149 1.51 -23.72 2.56
N MET A 150 1.29 -22.50 2.03
CA MET A 150 1.16 -22.20 0.61
C MET A 150 2.42 -21.52 0.02
N GLU A 151 3.54 -21.51 0.75
CA GLU A 151 4.76 -20.78 0.38
C GLU A 151 5.21 -21.04 -1.07
N GLN A 152 5.13 -22.29 -1.54
CA GLN A 152 5.56 -22.63 -2.89
C GLN A 152 4.64 -22.04 -3.98
N GLU A 153 3.33 -22.02 -3.74
CA GLU A 153 2.34 -21.41 -4.66
C GLU A 153 2.51 -19.89 -4.67
N ILE A 154 2.75 -19.28 -3.50
CA ILE A 154 3.06 -17.86 -3.36
C ILE A 154 4.34 -17.52 -4.15
N LEU A 155 5.43 -18.25 -3.93
CA LEU A 155 6.71 -18.01 -4.61
C LEU A 155 6.57 -18.11 -6.14
N ALA A 156 5.78 -19.05 -6.64
CA ALA A 156 5.54 -19.18 -8.08
C ALA A 156 4.73 -18.00 -8.62
N ALA A 157 3.54 -17.75 -8.07
CA ALA A 157 2.63 -16.71 -8.57
C ALA A 157 3.24 -15.30 -8.47
N TRP A 158 3.99 -15.01 -7.40
CA TRP A 158 4.59 -13.69 -7.21
C TRP A 158 5.89 -13.50 -7.99
N ARG A 159 6.61 -14.58 -8.35
CA ARG A 159 7.75 -14.49 -9.26
C ARG A 159 7.28 -14.23 -10.69
N GLU A 160 6.25 -14.94 -11.13
CA GLU A 160 5.60 -14.70 -12.44
C GLU A 160 5.07 -13.27 -12.52
N TYR A 161 4.38 -12.80 -11.48
CA TYR A 161 3.92 -11.41 -11.42
C TYR A 161 5.07 -10.41 -11.44
N PHE A 162 6.15 -10.64 -10.68
CA PHE A 162 7.33 -9.77 -10.72
C PHE A 162 8.01 -9.75 -12.09
N TYR A 163 8.05 -10.89 -12.78
CA TYR A 163 8.53 -10.99 -14.15
C TYR A 163 7.70 -10.13 -15.10
N PHE A 164 6.37 -10.20 -15.00
CA PHE A 164 5.47 -9.34 -15.75
C PHE A 164 5.74 -7.84 -15.48
N GLU A 165 5.76 -7.41 -14.22
CA GLU A 165 5.92 -6.00 -13.86
C GLU A 165 7.30 -5.42 -14.23
N LYS A 166 8.34 -6.26 -14.20
CA LYS A 166 9.73 -5.83 -14.43
C LYS A 166 10.18 -5.99 -15.87
N VAL A 167 9.91 -7.14 -16.47
CA VAL A 167 10.50 -7.56 -17.76
C VAL A 167 9.51 -7.38 -18.90
N GLU A 168 8.33 -7.97 -18.78
CA GLU A 168 7.33 -7.91 -19.87
C GLU A 168 6.84 -6.48 -20.07
N ALA A 169 6.48 -5.78 -18.97
CA ALA A 169 6.06 -4.39 -19.05
C ALA A 169 7.13 -3.49 -19.69
N GLU A 170 8.39 -3.56 -19.23
CA GLU A 170 9.49 -2.76 -19.82
C GLU A 170 9.65 -3.03 -21.31
N ASN A 171 9.67 -4.30 -21.71
CA ASN A 171 9.82 -4.67 -23.11
C ASN A 171 8.64 -4.19 -23.97
N ASP A 172 7.40 -4.30 -23.47
CA ASP A 172 6.20 -3.85 -24.16
C ASP A 172 6.19 -2.33 -24.34
N TYR A 173 6.50 -1.56 -23.28
CA TYR A 173 6.56 -0.10 -23.37
C TYR A 173 7.70 0.39 -24.27
N ASN A 174 8.86 -0.28 -24.24
CA ASN A 174 9.97 0.02 -25.15
C ASN A 174 9.60 -0.25 -26.61
N GLU A 175 8.91 -1.36 -26.90
CA GLU A 175 8.41 -1.64 -28.25
C GLU A 175 7.41 -0.57 -28.72
N MET A 176 6.44 -0.19 -27.87
CA MET A 176 5.47 0.87 -28.17
C MET A 176 6.16 2.22 -28.43
N ALA A 177 7.19 2.56 -27.67
CA ALA A 177 7.98 3.78 -27.85
C ALA A 177 8.95 3.72 -29.05
N GLY A 178 9.09 2.57 -29.70
CA GLY A 178 10.02 2.36 -30.82
C GLY A 178 11.49 2.24 -30.37
N GLU A 179 11.72 1.96 -29.09
CA GLU A 179 13.03 1.63 -28.53
C GLU A 179 13.43 0.19 -28.91
N LYS A 180 14.74 -0.05 -28.98
CA LYS A 180 15.28 -1.36 -29.38
C LYS A 180 15.87 -2.15 -28.22
N GLU A 181 15.99 -1.51 -27.07
CA GLU A 181 16.53 -2.11 -25.87
C GLU A 181 15.44 -2.98 -25.24
N GLN A 182 15.82 -4.19 -24.85
CA GLN A 182 14.96 -5.13 -24.16
C GLN A 182 15.75 -5.69 -22.97
N LEU A 183 15.04 -5.95 -21.88
CA LEU A 183 15.58 -6.70 -20.77
C LEU A 183 15.70 -8.18 -21.15
N ASP A 184 16.93 -8.67 -21.09
CA ASP A 184 17.27 -10.09 -21.23
C ASP A 184 17.45 -10.69 -19.83
N ILE A 185 16.35 -10.72 -19.09
CA ILE A 185 16.25 -11.33 -17.76
C ILE A 185 15.23 -12.46 -17.88
N ALA A 186 15.60 -13.67 -17.49
CA ALA A 186 14.68 -14.80 -17.38
C ALA A 186 13.97 -14.79 -16.02
N GLU A 187 12.76 -15.37 -15.97
CA GLU A 187 11.96 -15.45 -14.74
C GLU A 187 12.73 -16.08 -13.57
N ASP A 188 13.51 -17.14 -13.82
CA ASP A 188 14.29 -17.85 -12.80
C ASP A 188 15.49 -17.06 -12.24
N GLN A 189 15.82 -15.92 -12.86
CA GLN A 189 16.78 -14.96 -12.32
C GLN A 189 16.17 -14.02 -11.28
N LEU A 190 14.83 -13.99 -11.19
CA LEU A 190 14.10 -13.16 -10.23
C LEU A 190 13.83 -13.92 -8.92
N ALA A 191 14.02 -13.20 -7.82
CA ALA A 191 13.78 -13.70 -6.47
C ALA A 191 12.54 -13.05 -5.84
N VAL A 192 11.87 -13.82 -4.99
CA VAL A 192 10.84 -13.31 -4.07
C VAL A 192 11.34 -13.56 -2.65
N ASN A 193 11.58 -12.49 -1.92
CA ASN A 193 11.93 -12.49 -0.51
C ASN A 193 10.65 -12.45 0.33
N ILE A 194 10.22 -13.60 0.85
CA ILE A 194 9.07 -13.69 1.76
C ILE A 194 9.50 -13.31 3.17
N ILE A 195 8.81 -12.32 3.73
CA ILE A 195 8.93 -11.89 5.12
C ILE A 195 7.63 -12.25 5.82
N TYR A 196 7.68 -13.21 6.73
CA TYR A 196 6.50 -13.62 7.47
C TYR A 196 6.12 -12.57 8.51
N VAL A 197 4.83 -12.25 8.58
CA VAL A 197 4.23 -11.33 9.57
C VAL A 197 3.19 -12.07 10.41
N LYS A 198 2.93 -11.58 11.62
CA LYS A 198 1.89 -12.17 12.48
C LYS A 198 0.52 -12.09 11.81
N ASP A 199 -0.36 -13.05 12.12
CA ASP A 199 -1.76 -13.01 11.70
C ASP A 199 -2.54 -11.90 12.43
N GLY A 200 -3.68 -11.50 11.85
CA GLY A 200 -4.56 -10.45 12.36
C GLY A 200 -4.02 -9.02 12.18
N GLN A 201 -2.99 -8.82 11.36
CA GLN A 201 -2.43 -7.49 11.10
C GLN A 201 -3.37 -6.71 10.18
N ARG A 202 -3.49 -5.41 10.43
CA ARG A 202 -4.40 -4.53 9.68
C ARG A 202 -3.62 -3.43 8.98
N TYR A 203 -3.96 -3.20 7.72
CA TYR A 203 -3.35 -2.21 6.84
C TYR A 203 -4.41 -1.16 6.51
N PHE A 204 -4.15 0.10 6.88
CA PHE A 204 -5.04 1.20 6.57
C PHE A 204 -4.82 1.70 5.14
N THR A 205 -5.90 1.86 4.38
CA THR A 205 -5.91 2.57 3.09
C THR A 205 -6.49 3.96 3.23
N TYR A 206 -5.93 4.92 2.52
CA TYR A 206 -6.31 6.34 2.61
C TYR A 206 -7.25 6.77 1.49
N ARG A 207 -7.74 5.82 0.69
CA ARG A 207 -8.75 6.07 -0.33
C ARG A 207 -10.11 5.58 0.16
N SER A 208 -11.09 6.48 0.15
CA SER A 208 -12.44 6.21 0.69
C SER A 208 -13.18 5.11 -0.06
N ASP A 209 -12.82 4.90 -1.33
CA ASP A 209 -13.36 3.86 -2.20
C ASP A 209 -12.60 2.53 -2.08
N CYS A 210 -11.66 2.38 -1.15
CA CYS A 210 -10.93 1.13 -0.94
C CYS A 210 -11.25 0.53 0.44
N ALA A 211 -11.60 -0.76 0.49
CA ALA A 211 -12.03 -1.45 1.72
C ALA A 211 -13.11 -0.65 2.48
N SER A 212 -14.06 -0.05 1.73
CA SER A 212 -15.03 0.90 2.30
C SER A 212 -16.00 0.22 3.28
N ALA A 213 -16.33 -1.06 3.06
CA ALA A 213 -17.15 -1.86 3.95
C ALA A 213 -16.50 -2.10 5.32
N ASP A 214 -15.16 -2.09 5.38
CA ASP A 214 -14.36 -2.38 6.58
C ASP A 214 -13.72 -1.13 7.20
N GLY A 215 -14.25 0.05 6.86
CA GLY A 215 -13.74 1.33 7.38
C GLY A 215 -12.31 1.63 6.94
N ASN A 216 -11.97 1.25 5.70
CA ASN A 216 -10.67 1.42 5.06
C ASN A 216 -9.53 0.61 5.71
N TRP A 217 -9.87 -0.50 6.37
CA TRP A 217 -8.90 -1.42 6.93
C TRP A 217 -8.91 -2.75 6.19
N ILE A 218 -7.72 -3.24 5.85
CA ILE A 218 -7.51 -4.52 5.18
C ILE A 218 -6.82 -5.45 6.17
N THR A 219 -7.39 -6.64 6.40
CA THR A 219 -6.82 -7.61 7.36
C THR A 219 -6.13 -8.74 6.61
N ASP A 220 -4.91 -9.06 7.04
CA ASP A 220 -4.08 -10.15 6.50
C ASP A 220 -3.97 -10.23 4.97
N PRO A 221 -3.72 -9.12 4.24
CA PRO A 221 -3.36 -9.21 2.84
C PRO A 221 -1.94 -9.74 2.66
N LEU A 222 -1.62 -10.24 1.47
CA LEU A 222 -0.23 -10.29 1.01
C LEU A 222 0.21 -8.87 0.62
N VAL A 223 1.41 -8.46 1.03
CA VAL A 223 1.87 -7.07 0.82
C VAL A 223 3.17 -7.02 0.06
N GLN A 224 3.12 -6.55 -1.18
CA GLN A 224 4.32 -6.26 -1.95
C GLN A 224 4.93 -4.95 -1.46
N ILE A 225 6.21 -4.99 -1.07
CA ILE A 225 6.97 -3.79 -0.74
C ILE A 225 7.62 -3.27 -2.01
N TYR A 226 7.13 -2.15 -2.52
CA TYR A 226 7.71 -1.45 -3.65
C TYR A 226 9.07 -0.85 -3.27
N THR A 227 10.09 -1.18 -4.07
CA THR A 227 11.48 -0.69 -3.87
C THR A 227 12.05 0.04 -5.09
N GLY A 228 11.22 0.36 -6.08
CA GLY A 228 11.66 1.03 -7.30
C GLY A 228 12.23 0.10 -8.38
N ASN A 229 11.99 -1.22 -8.27
CA ASN A 229 12.62 -2.26 -9.08
C ASN A 229 11.71 -2.89 -10.15
N ILE A 230 10.58 -2.25 -10.44
CA ILE A 230 9.63 -2.60 -11.53
C ILE A 230 9.49 -1.43 -12.51
N HIS A 231 8.82 -1.65 -13.64
CA HIS A 231 8.71 -0.67 -14.71
C HIS A 231 8.18 0.70 -14.22
N CYS A 232 8.63 1.78 -14.84
CA CYS A 232 8.37 3.15 -14.37
C CYS A 232 6.89 3.57 -14.44
N ASN A 233 6.05 2.89 -15.22
CA ASN A 233 4.60 3.12 -15.27
C ASN A 233 3.93 2.90 -13.90
N TYR A 234 4.41 1.96 -13.08
CA TYR A 234 3.88 1.70 -11.75
C TYR A 234 4.13 2.89 -10.84
N ALA A 235 5.34 3.45 -10.85
CA ALA A 235 5.65 4.66 -10.11
C ALA A 235 4.81 5.87 -10.58
N HIS A 236 4.56 5.96 -11.88
CA HIS A 236 3.65 6.96 -12.44
C HIS A 236 2.22 6.78 -11.91
N SER A 237 1.69 5.56 -11.96
CA SER A 237 0.39 5.20 -11.38
C SER A 237 0.31 5.58 -9.90
N PHE A 238 1.32 5.23 -9.09
CA PHE A 238 1.36 5.61 -7.68
C PHE A 238 1.30 7.12 -7.47
N LEU A 239 2.09 7.89 -8.23
CA LEU A 239 2.04 9.35 -8.14
C LEU A 239 0.70 9.95 -8.54
N THR A 240 -0.09 9.27 -9.39
CA THR A 240 -1.41 9.78 -9.77
C THR A 240 -2.47 9.55 -8.70
N GLN A 241 -2.36 8.48 -7.90
CA GLN A 241 -3.51 7.96 -7.14
C GLN A 241 -3.20 7.40 -5.75
N TRP A 242 -1.96 6.98 -5.48
CA TRP A 242 -1.62 6.13 -4.33
C TRP A 242 -0.47 6.70 -3.47
N THR A 243 0.00 7.91 -3.78
CA THR A 243 1.09 8.58 -3.06
C THR A 243 0.54 9.59 -2.06
N TYR A 244 1.08 9.52 -0.85
CA TYR A 244 0.71 10.36 0.28
C TYR A 244 1.94 11.13 0.78
N ILE A 245 1.77 12.44 0.97
CA ILE A 245 2.80 13.39 1.40
C ILE A 245 2.46 13.86 2.81
N PRO A 246 3.26 13.49 3.83
CA PRO A 246 3.12 14.07 5.15
C PRO A 246 3.70 15.48 5.19
N SER A 247 2.94 16.43 5.75
CA SER A 247 3.35 17.82 5.90
C SER A 247 2.54 18.53 6.99
N GLU A 248 3.25 19.22 7.88
CA GLU A 248 2.67 20.06 8.95
C GLU A 248 2.41 21.51 8.48
N ALA A 249 2.51 21.78 7.18
CA ALA A 249 2.46 23.14 6.62
C ALA A 249 1.07 23.81 6.68
N GLY A 250 0.04 23.08 7.14
CA GLY A 250 -1.32 23.56 7.40
C GLY A 250 -2.12 23.97 6.16
N SER A 251 -1.57 23.84 4.95
CA SER A 251 -2.28 24.09 3.69
C SER A 251 -1.60 23.37 2.53
N SER A 252 -2.39 23.02 1.51
CA SER A 252 -1.91 22.43 0.25
C SER A 252 -0.82 23.25 -0.43
N GLU A 253 -0.95 24.57 -0.45
CA GLU A 253 0.01 25.46 -1.11
C GLU A 253 1.38 25.41 -0.42
N ASN A 254 1.40 25.43 0.92
CA ASN A 254 2.66 25.38 1.66
C ASN A 254 3.26 23.97 1.65
N ALA A 255 2.45 22.92 1.76
CA ALA A 255 2.92 21.53 1.60
C ALA A 255 3.55 21.32 0.21
N TYR A 256 2.95 21.88 -0.84
CA TYR A 256 3.53 21.85 -2.18
C TYR A 256 4.89 22.58 -2.24
N LYS A 257 5.03 23.73 -1.58
CA LYS A 257 6.31 24.47 -1.52
C LYS A 257 7.44 23.67 -0.86
N GLU A 258 7.13 22.80 0.10
CA GLU A 258 8.12 21.93 0.74
C GLU A 258 8.71 20.91 -0.25
N ILE A 259 7.89 20.37 -1.14
CA ILE A 259 8.33 19.36 -2.13
C ILE A 259 8.72 19.94 -3.50
N ALA A 260 8.39 21.21 -3.77
CA ALA A 260 8.66 21.87 -5.05
C ALA A 260 10.13 21.80 -5.51
N PRO A 261 11.15 21.93 -4.63
CA PRO A 261 12.55 21.72 -5.03
C PRO A 261 12.82 20.32 -5.60
N TYR A 262 12.17 19.29 -5.08
CA TYR A 262 12.33 17.90 -5.53
C TYR A 262 11.62 17.66 -6.87
N ILE A 263 10.45 18.27 -7.06
CA ILE A 263 9.73 18.27 -8.34
C ILE A 263 10.61 18.90 -9.44
N LEU A 264 11.27 20.02 -9.14
CA LEU A 264 12.21 20.70 -10.04
C LEU A 264 13.45 19.84 -10.33
N GLU A 265 14.05 19.21 -9.31
CA GLU A 265 15.20 18.30 -9.44
C GLU A 265 14.92 17.11 -10.38
N CYS A 266 13.66 16.67 -10.42
CA CYS A 266 13.23 15.52 -11.23
C CYS A 266 12.64 15.90 -12.60
N GLY A 267 12.51 17.19 -12.92
CA GLY A 267 11.92 17.62 -14.19
C GLY A 267 10.41 17.36 -14.29
N ALA A 268 9.71 17.24 -13.15
CA ALA A 268 8.32 16.81 -13.07
C ALA A 268 7.31 17.96 -12.90
N GLN A 269 7.72 19.22 -13.13
CA GLN A 269 6.89 20.42 -12.88
C GLN A 269 5.65 20.50 -13.78
N GLU A 270 5.68 19.85 -14.93
CA GLU A 270 4.54 19.78 -15.85
C GLU A 270 3.51 18.72 -15.42
N SER A 271 3.98 17.70 -14.68
CA SER A 271 3.17 16.57 -14.22
C SER A 271 2.55 16.83 -12.86
N LEU A 272 3.33 17.18 -11.83
CA LEU A 272 2.83 17.44 -10.46
C LEU A 272 2.83 18.95 -10.17
N LYS A 273 1.63 19.53 -10.02
CA LYS A 273 1.46 20.99 -9.82
C LYS A 273 0.73 21.37 -8.53
N GLU A 274 0.10 20.40 -7.89
CA GLU A 274 -0.75 20.64 -6.74
C GLU A 274 -0.80 19.42 -5.83
N LEU A 275 -0.99 19.70 -4.54
CA LEU A 275 -1.35 18.73 -3.53
C LEU A 275 -2.77 19.02 -3.03
N ARG A 276 -3.53 17.99 -2.67
CA ARG A 276 -4.85 18.13 -2.04
C ARG A 276 -4.88 17.45 -0.68
N PRO A 277 -5.62 17.98 0.31
CA PRO A 277 -5.90 17.20 1.50
C PRO A 277 -6.66 15.91 1.13
N LEU A 278 -6.54 14.88 1.98
CA LEU A 278 -7.28 13.62 1.78
C LEU A 278 -8.80 13.81 1.84
N ARG A 279 -9.26 14.80 2.61
CA ARG A 279 -10.68 15.22 2.65
C ARG A 279 -10.82 16.59 2.03
N ASN A 280 -11.79 16.73 1.12
CA ASN A 280 -12.26 18.05 0.71
C ASN A 280 -12.95 18.68 1.93
N LYS A 281 -12.35 19.72 2.53
CA LYS A 281 -13.03 20.57 3.51
C LYS A 281 -14.03 21.49 2.81
#